data_AF-A0A2V8IF53-F1
#
_entry.id   AF-A0A2V8IF53-F1
#
_cell.length_a   1.000
_cell.length_b   1.000
_cell.length_c   1.000
_cell.angle_alpha   90.00
_cell.angle_beta   90.00
_cell.angle_gamma   90.00
#
_symmetry.space_group_name_H-M   'P 1'
#
loop_
_entity.id
_entity.type
_entity.pdbx_description
1 polymer ?
#
loop_
_entity_poly.entity_id
_entity_poly.type
_entity_poly.pdbx_seq_one_letter_code
_entity_poly.pdbx_strand_id
1 'polypeptide(L)'
;MWLVLLFALASHRIVSTAPSVTEILFALGAGDQVVGDTLYCNYPEAAKSKPKIGGYATPNIELILALNPDLVFVNDSQTNVAAALRQTGRIDVITLHPDSVSGIYRSIQIIAEKIGMPERGTRLVQSIDSEIHQNTGRTNRAPKPKVLFVVGRT
;
A
#
# COMPACT_ATOMS: atom_id res chain seq x y z
N MET A 1 -38.44 10.55 -10.73
CA MET A 1 -37.21 10.59 -11.56
C MET A 1 -36.35 11.78 -11.14
N TRP A 2 -35.83 11.78 -9.90
CA TRP A 2 -34.92 12.79 -9.33
C TRP A 2 -34.12 12.12 -8.19
N LEU A 3 -33.41 11.04 -8.49
CA LEU A 3 -32.58 10.34 -7.50
C LEU A 3 -31.33 9.75 -8.17
N VAL A 4 -30.73 10.55 -9.06
CA VAL A 4 -29.43 10.27 -9.66
C VAL A 4 -28.64 11.57 -9.47
N LEU A 5 -27.57 11.53 -8.68
CA LEU A 5 -26.56 12.58 -8.39
C LEU A 5 -26.36 12.90 -6.89
N LEU A 6 -26.28 11.87 -6.04
CA LEU A 6 -25.66 11.98 -4.71
C LEU A 6 -24.57 10.91 -4.49
N PHE A 7 -24.01 10.34 -5.57
CA PHE A 7 -22.72 9.65 -5.52
C PHE A 7 -21.58 10.64 -5.72
N ALA A 8 -21.66 11.79 -5.03
CA ALA A 8 -20.52 12.66 -4.87
C ALA A 8 -19.53 11.99 -3.90
N LEU A 9 -18.53 11.32 -4.47
CA LEU A 9 -17.14 11.44 -3.98
C LEU A 9 -16.94 11.22 -2.47
N ALA A 10 -17.32 10.06 -1.92
CA ALA A 10 -16.74 9.64 -0.65
C ALA A 10 -15.27 9.23 -0.93
N SER A 11 -14.40 10.23 -1.05
CA SER A 11 -12.96 10.03 -1.16
C SER A 11 -12.47 9.50 0.18
N HIS A 12 -11.89 8.30 0.19
CA HIS A 12 -11.33 7.72 1.40
C HIS A 12 -10.27 8.63 2.00
N ARG A 13 -10.17 8.61 3.33
CA ARG A 13 -9.04 9.15 4.09
C ARG A 13 -8.15 7.98 4.45
N ILE A 14 -7.12 7.77 3.64
CA ILE A 14 -6.30 6.56 3.67
C ILE A 14 -5.04 6.80 4.50
N VAL A 15 -4.76 5.90 5.43
CA VAL A 15 -3.44 5.77 6.05
C VAL A 15 -2.73 4.54 5.52
N SER A 16 -1.48 4.72 5.12
CA SER A 16 -0.57 3.66 4.69
C SER A 16 0.46 3.40 5.78
N THR A 17 0.56 2.17 6.28
CA THR A 17 1.56 1.82 7.31
C THR A 17 2.83 1.18 6.75
N ALA A 18 3.05 1.25 5.43
CA ALA A 18 4.25 0.72 4.78
C ALA A 18 4.66 1.53 3.53
N PRO A 19 5.97 1.71 3.27
CA PRO A 19 6.42 2.40 2.05
C PRO A 19 5.85 1.81 0.76
N SER A 20 5.90 0.49 0.60
CA SER A 20 5.38 -0.19 -0.59
C SER A 20 3.88 0.04 -0.81
N VAL A 21 3.09 0.14 0.26
CA VAL A 21 1.66 0.43 0.19
C VAL A 21 1.43 1.88 -0.26
N THR A 22 2.23 2.82 0.25
CA THR A 22 2.19 4.22 -0.18
C THR A 22 2.47 4.31 -1.67
N GLU A 23 3.53 3.66 -2.14
CA GLU A 23 3.90 3.66 -3.57
C GLU A 23 2.78 3.09 -4.45
N ILE A 24 2.14 1.99 -4.05
CA ILE A 24 1.00 1.41 -4.77
C ILE A 24 -0.17 2.41 -4.83
N LEU A 25 -0.53 3.06 -3.71
CA LEU A 25 -1.62 4.04 -3.68
C LEU A 25 -1.36 5.22 -4.64
N PHE A 26 -0.13 5.71 -4.69
CA PHE A 26 0.26 6.74 -5.64
C PHE A 26 0.23 6.24 -7.09
N ALA A 27 0.75 5.03 -7.37
CA ALA A 27 0.72 4.42 -8.70
C ALA A 27 -0.72 4.20 -9.21
N LEU A 28 -1.67 3.93 -8.31
CA LEU A 28 -3.09 3.80 -8.63
C LEU A 28 -3.79 5.16 -8.78
N GLY A 29 -3.13 6.28 -8.46
CA GLY A 29 -3.69 7.62 -8.54
C GLY A 29 -4.57 8.00 -7.35
N ALA A 30 -4.36 7.38 -6.18
CA ALA A 30 -5.02 7.71 -4.92
C ALA A 30 -4.10 8.45 -3.94
N GLY A 31 -2.99 9.03 -4.41
CA GLY A 31 -2.04 9.77 -3.59
C GLY A 31 -2.66 10.94 -2.80
N ASP A 32 -3.66 11.61 -3.36
CA ASP A 32 -4.37 12.71 -2.68
C ASP A 32 -5.25 12.23 -1.51
N GLN A 33 -5.66 10.96 -1.55
CA GLN A 33 -6.44 10.32 -0.50
C GLN A 33 -5.56 9.88 0.69
N VAL A 34 -4.24 9.80 0.49
CA VAL A 34 -3.30 9.45 1.56
C VAL A 34 -3.16 10.63 2.52
N VAL A 35 -3.64 10.44 3.75
CA VAL A 35 -3.60 11.44 4.83
C VAL A 35 -2.49 11.17 5.85
N GLY A 36 -1.86 9.99 5.81
CA GLY A 36 -0.70 9.68 6.63
C GLY A 36 0.07 8.46 6.12
N ASP A 37 1.39 8.48 6.29
CA ASP A 37 2.29 7.41 5.89
C ASP A 37 3.48 7.22 6.86
N THR A 38 4.35 6.25 6.62
CA THR A 38 5.48 6.00 7.54
C THR A 38 6.67 6.94 7.30
N LEU A 39 7.55 7.06 8.30
CA LEU A 39 8.82 7.80 8.23
C LEU A 39 9.70 7.43 7.03
N TYR A 40 9.55 6.23 6.48
CA TYR A 40 10.34 5.72 5.37
C TYR A 40 9.71 6.00 3.99
N CYS A 41 8.52 6.60 3.94
CA CYS A 41 7.84 6.92 2.70
C CYS A 41 8.44 8.20 2.10
N ASN A 42 9.27 8.02 1.07
CA ASN A 42 9.98 9.08 0.37
C ASN A 42 9.77 9.06 -1.16
N TYR A 43 8.96 8.13 -1.66
CA TYR A 43 8.59 7.99 -3.06
C TYR A 43 7.06 7.81 -3.21
N PRO A 44 6.43 8.42 -4.22
CA PRO A 44 6.99 9.49 -5.06
C PRO A 44 7.29 10.75 -4.24
N GLU A 45 7.88 11.80 -4.83
CA GLU A 45 8.27 13.02 -4.11
C GLU A 45 7.12 13.60 -3.25
N ALA A 46 5.89 13.53 -3.76
CA ALA A 46 4.68 13.97 -3.06
C ALA A 46 4.37 13.20 -1.76
N ALA A 47 4.94 12.00 -1.54
CA ALA A 47 4.81 11.26 -0.28
C ALA A 47 5.62 11.90 0.84
N LYS A 48 6.71 12.63 0.53
CA LYS A 48 7.56 13.25 1.56
C LYS A 48 6.82 14.30 2.39
N SER A 49 5.81 14.96 1.81
CA SER A 49 5.00 15.98 2.50
C SER A 49 3.84 15.41 3.30
N LYS A 50 3.59 14.09 3.25
CA LYS A 50 2.50 13.47 4.01
C LYS A 50 2.84 13.44 5.51
N PRO A 51 1.85 13.63 6.41
CA PRO A 51 2.04 13.46 7.84
C PRO A 51 2.60 12.07 8.17
N LYS A 52 3.64 12.01 9.01
CA LYS A 52 4.31 10.75 9.36
C LYS A 52 3.68 10.13 10.60
N ILE A 53 3.28 8.87 10.49
CA ILE A 53 2.65 8.09 11.57
C ILE A 53 3.65 7.19 12.31
N GLY A 54 4.95 7.49 12.25
CA GLY A 54 6.00 6.67 12.87
C GLY A 54 6.63 5.65 11.91
N GLY A 55 7.28 4.63 12.48
CA GLY A 55 8.07 3.66 11.73
C GLY A 55 7.24 2.55 11.07
N TYR A 56 7.87 1.78 10.18
CA TYR A 56 7.26 0.59 9.58
C TYR A 56 6.96 -0.51 10.62
N ALA A 57 7.90 -0.82 11.51
CA ALA A 57 7.71 -1.88 12.51
C ALA A 57 6.78 -1.45 13.65
N THR A 58 6.75 -0.14 13.94
CA THR A 58 6.00 0.45 15.05
C THR A 58 5.23 1.71 14.62
N PRO A 59 4.18 1.57 13.77
CA PRO A 59 3.26 2.67 13.51
C PRO A 59 2.61 3.17 14.81
N ASN A 60 2.53 4.49 14.98
CA ASN A 60 1.93 5.13 16.15
C ASN A 60 0.41 5.24 15.96
N ILE A 61 -0.34 4.46 16.75
CA ILE A 61 -1.81 4.39 16.69
C ILE A 61 -2.46 5.75 17.00
N GLU A 62 -1.95 6.51 17.97
CA GLU A 62 -2.52 7.82 18.33
C GLU A 62 -2.43 8.81 17.16
N LEU A 63 -1.29 8.84 16.48
CA LEU A 63 -1.11 9.66 15.28
C LEU A 63 -2.05 9.21 14.15
N ILE A 64 -2.22 7.89 13.95
CA ILE A 64 -3.17 7.36 12.98
C ILE A 64 -4.59 7.84 13.30
N LEU A 65 -5.03 7.71 14.55
CA LEU A 65 -6.38 8.10 14.96
C LEU A 65 -6.63 9.60 14.84
N ALA A 66 -5.63 10.43 15.14
CA ALA A 66 -5.69 11.90 15.02
C ALA A 66 -5.91 12.37 13.57
N LEU A 67 -5.47 11.60 12.58
CA LEU A 67 -5.69 11.89 11.16
C LEU A 67 -7.12 11.56 10.70
N ASN A 68 -7.95 11.00 11.57
CA ASN A 68 -9.33 10.61 11.28
C ASN A 68 -9.49 9.82 9.95
N PRO A 69 -8.77 8.69 9.78
CA PRO A 69 -8.90 7.86 8.59
C PRO A 69 -10.20 7.05 8.63
N ASP A 70 -10.68 6.68 7.45
CA ASP A 70 -11.75 5.69 7.27
C ASP A 70 -11.23 4.35 6.71
N LEU A 71 -10.01 4.35 6.15
CA LEU A 71 -9.35 3.18 5.59
C LEU A 71 -7.87 3.15 6.00
N VAL A 72 -7.42 2.01 6.55
CA VAL A 72 -6.01 1.79 6.90
C VAL A 72 -5.53 0.49 6.30
N PHE A 73 -4.46 0.57 5.52
CA PHE A 73 -3.76 -0.62 5.03
C PHE A 73 -2.62 -0.95 5.98
N VAL A 74 -2.60 -2.19 6.48
CA VAL A 74 -1.58 -2.70 7.39
C VAL A 74 -0.87 -3.90 6.79
N ASN A 75 0.42 -4.05 7.08
CA ASN A 75 1.13 -5.28 6.77
C ASN A 75 0.76 -6.37 7.81
N ASP A 76 0.80 -7.63 7.41
CA ASP A 76 0.49 -8.79 8.27
C ASP A 76 1.41 -8.90 9.50
N SER A 77 2.63 -8.37 9.42
CA SER A 77 3.53 -8.27 10.58
C SER A 77 3.08 -7.28 11.66
N GLN A 78 2.12 -6.39 11.36
CA GLN A 78 1.66 -5.31 12.25
C GLN A 78 0.38 -5.67 13.01
N THR A 79 0.31 -6.90 13.54
CA THR A 79 -0.90 -7.47 14.17
C THR A 79 -1.48 -6.62 15.29
N ASN A 80 -0.64 -6.05 16.16
CA ASN A 80 -1.08 -5.20 17.28
C ASN A 80 -1.73 -3.90 16.80
N VAL A 81 -1.16 -3.26 15.77
CA VAL A 81 -1.73 -2.05 15.16
C VAL A 81 -3.08 -2.38 14.53
N ALA A 82 -3.15 -3.50 13.79
CA ALA A 82 -4.39 -3.94 13.16
C ALA A 82 -5.50 -4.20 14.19
N ALA A 83 -5.18 -4.90 15.28
CA ALA A 83 -6.13 -5.21 16.33
C ALA A 83 -6.65 -3.94 17.03
N ALA A 84 -5.75 -3.03 17.41
CA ALA A 84 -6.12 -1.78 18.08
C ALA A 84 -7.00 -0.87 17.20
N LEU A 85 -6.66 -0.74 15.91
CA LEU A 85 -7.46 0.07 14.99
C LEU A 85 -8.84 -0.55 14.74
N ARG A 86 -8.94 -1.88 14.63
CA ARG A 86 -10.23 -2.59 14.48
C ARG A 86 -11.13 -2.42 15.69
N GLN A 87 -10.59 -2.37 16.90
CA GLN A 87 -11.36 -2.15 18.14
C GLN A 87 -12.11 -0.81 18.16
N THR A 88 -11.69 0.17 17.35
CA THR A 88 -12.40 1.45 17.23
C THR A 88 -13.77 1.31 16.55
N GLY A 89 -14.02 0.23 15.82
CA GLY A 89 -15.27 -0.05 15.12
C GLY A 89 -15.61 0.89 13.96
N ARG A 90 -14.79 1.91 13.68
CA ARG A 90 -15.07 2.97 12.68
C ARG A 90 -14.13 2.95 11.48
N ILE A 91 -13.00 2.23 11.56
CA ILE A 91 -11.94 2.21 10.56
C ILE A 91 -11.99 0.88 9.83
N ASP A 92 -12.06 0.88 8.49
CA ASP A 92 -11.84 -0.32 7.70
C ASP A 92 -10.33 -0.64 7.68
N VAL A 93 -9.93 -1.77 8.25
CA VAL A 93 -8.52 -2.15 8.41
C VAL A 93 -8.20 -3.36 7.55
N ILE A 94 -7.42 -3.12 6.49
CA ILE A 94 -7.08 -4.12 5.48
C ILE A 94 -5.67 -4.64 5.72
N THR A 95 -5.56 -5.93 6.01
CA THR A 95 -4.27 -6.60 6.19
C THR A 95 -3.77 -7.17 4.87
N LEU A 96 -2.56 -6.77 4.48
CA LEU A 96 -1.89 -7.16 3.25
C LEU A 96 -0.77 -8.16 3.53
N HIS A 97 -0.56 -9.10 2.61
CA HIS A 97 0.40 -10.20 2.74
C HIS A 97 1.32 -10.24 1.50
N PRO A 98 2.29 -9.32 1.38
CA PRO A 98 3.19 -9.24 0.21
C PRO A 98 4.45 -10.12 0.39
N ASP A 99 4.28 -11.39 0.75
CA ASP A 99 5.38 -12.34 1.05
C ASP A 99 6.02 -13.00 -0.19
N SER A 100 5.46 -12.72 -1.36
CA SER A 100 5.81 -13.31 -2.65
C SER A 100 5.39 -12.38 -3.79
N VAL A 101 5.88 -12.61 -5.01
CA VAL A 101 5.46 -11.82 -6.19
C VAL A 101 3.94 -11.90 -6.40
N SER A 102 3.36 -13.10 -6.26
CA SER A 102 1.90 -13.30 -6.32
C SER A 102 1.19 -12.62 -5.15
N GLY A 103 1.78 -12.60 -3.95
CA GLY A 103 1.28 -11.85 -2.79
C GLY A 103 1.28 -10.34 -3.02
N ILE A 104 2.29 -9.80 -3.70
CA ILE A 104 2.36 -8.39 -4.13
C ILE A 104 1.24 -8.11 -5.13
N TYR A 105 1.05 -8.94 -6.15
CA TYR A 105 -0.03 -8.78 -7.13
C TYR A 105 -1.40 -8.78 -6.46
N ARG A 106 -1.63 -9.71 -5.53
CA ARG A 106 -2.87 -9.77 -4.74
C ARG A 106 -3.05 -8.51 -3.89
N SER A 107 -1.99 -8.02 -3.25
CA SER A 107 -2.04 -6.81 -2.44
C SER A 107 -2.41 -5.59 -3.29
N ILE A 108 -1.85 -5.46 -4.50
CA ILE A 108 -2.23 -4.41 -5.46
C ILE A 108 -3.72 -4.49 -5.82
N GLN A 109 -4.24 -5.68 -6.12
CA GLN A 109 -5.66 -5.86 -6.45
C GLN A 109 -6.56 -5.48 -5.26
N ILE A 110 -6.25 -5.96 -4.06
CA ILE A 110 -7.01 -5.65 -2.84
C ILE A 110 -7.04 -4.13 -2.59
N ILE A 111 -5.88 -3.47 -2.71
CA ILE A 111 -5.82 -2.00 -2.57
C ILE A 111 -6.69 -1.34 -3.65
N ALA A 112 -6.53 -1.73 -4.91
CA ALA A 112 -7.25 -1.16 -6.05
C ALA A 112 -8.78 -1.34 -5.92
N GLU A 113 -9.25 -2.50 -5.48
CA GLU A 113 -10.66 -2.77 -5.20
C GLU A 113 -11.18 -1.85 -4.08
N LYS A 114 -10.43 -1.75 -2.98
CA LYS A 114 -10.83 -0.95 -1.80
C LYS A 114 -10.91 0.53 -2.08
N ILE A 115 -10.10 1.06 -2.99
CA ILE A 115 -10.14 2.48 -3.39
C ILE A 115 -11.05 2.73 -4.62
N GLY A 116 -11.78 1.71 -5.11
CA GLY A 116 -12.70 1.85 -6.24
C GLY A 116 -12.02 1.99 -7.61
N MET A 117 -10.81 1.47 -7.76
CA MET A 117 -9.99 1.53 -8.99
C MET A 117 -9.49 0.16 -9.49
N PRO A 118 -10.32 -0.91 -9.54
CA PRO A 118 -9.86 -2.27 -9.83
C PRO A 118 -9.12 -2.39 -11.17
N GLU A 119 -9.61 -1.72 -12.22
CA GLU A 119 -8.95 -1.75 -13.53
C GLU A 119 -7.54 -1.16 -13.52
N ARG A 120 -7.28 -0.13 -12.70
CA ARG A 120 -5.94 0.43 -12.53
C ARG A 120 -5.03 -0.59 -11.85
N GLY A 121 -5.57 -1.33 -10.88
CA GLY A 121 -4.89 -2.47 -10.26
C GLY A 121 -4.50 -3.53 -11.27
N THR A 122 -5.43 -3.97 -12.12
CA THR A 122 -5.16 -4.95 -13.19
C THR A 122 -4.05 -4.47 -14.13
N ARG A 123 -4.13 -3.22 -14.61
CA ARG A 123 -3.09 -2.65 -15.48
C ARG A 123 -1.73 -2.56 -14.80
N LEU A 124 -1.69 -2.15 -13.52
CA LEU A 124 -0.45 -2.07 -12.76
C LEU A 124 0.20 -3.45 -12.61
N VAL A 125 -0.57 -4.47 -12.23
CA VAL A 125 -0.07 -5.85 -12.14
C VAL A 125 0.46 -6.34 -13.50
N GLN A 126 -0.28 -6.12 -14.59
CA GLN A 126 0.17 -6.51 -15.93
C GLN A 126 1.47 -5.82 -16.34
N SER A 127 1.66 -4.54 -15.98
CA SER A 127 2.89 -3.81 -16.28
C SER A 127 4.10 -4.39 -15.53
N ILE A 128 3.96 -4.61 -14.22
CA ILE A 128 5.02 -5.19 -13.39
C ILE A 128 5.37 -6.61 -13.87
N ASP A 129 4.35 -7.41 -14.16
CA ASP A 129 4.54 -8.78 -14.64
C ASP A 129 5.28 -8.82 -15.98
N SER A 130 4.90 -7.93 -16.90
CA SER A 130 5.56 -7.80 -18.20
C SER A 130 7.04 -7.41 -18.04
N GLU A 131 7.37 -6.48 -17.16
CA GLU A 131 8.74 -6.05 -16.89
C GLU A 131 9.59 -7.18 -16.27
N ILE A 132 9.04 -7.93 -15.32
CA ILE A 132 9.72 -9.09 -14.71
C ILE A 132 9.99 -10.17 -15.76
N HIS A 133 9.02 -10.49 -16.62
CA HIS A 133 9.18 -11.48 -17.68
C HIS A 133 10.21 -11.07 -18.72
N GLN A 134 10.23 -9.79 -19.14
CA GLN A 134 11.24 -9.26 -20.06
C GLN A 134 12.65 -9.42 -19.48
N ASN A 135 12.83 -9.15 -18.19
CA ASN A 135 14.13 -9.29 -17.52
C ASN A 135 14.54 -10.76 -17.35
N THR A 136 13.60 -11.63 -16.98
CA THR A 136 13.85 -13.08 -16.83
C THR A 136 14.25 -13.73 -18.15
N GLY A 137 13.62 -13.31 -19.27
CA GLY A 137 13.98 -13.77 -20.61
C GLY A 137 15.43 -13.45 -20.99
N ARG A 138 15.98 -12.33 -20.51
CA ARG A 138 17.37 -11.91 -20.75
C ARG A 138 18.38 -12.69 -19.91
N THR A 139 18.01 -13.07 -18.69
CA THR A 139 18.92 -13.71 -17.72
C THR A 139 18.86 -15.24 -17.74
N ASN A 140 17.81 -15.85 -18.30
CA ASN A 140 17.65 -17.31 -18.33
C ASN A 140 18.76 -18.08 -19.07
N ARG A 141 19.53 -17.39 -19.92
CA ARG A 141 20.68 -17.94 -20.65
C ARG A 141 22.03 -17.63 -19.99
N ALA A 142 22.04 -16.87 -18.90
CA ALA A 142 23.25 -16.50 -18.19
C ALA A 142 23.67 -17.60 -17.18
N PRO A 143 24.96 -17.70 -16.82
CA PRO A 143 25.41 -18.53 -15.70
C PRO A 143 24.67 -18.15 -14.41
N LYS A 144 24.44 -19.12 -13.51
CA LYS A 144 23.81 -18.90 -12.19
C LYS A 144 24.87 -18.76 -11.09
N PRO A 145 25.41 -17.56 -10.81
CA PRO A 145 26.42 -17.39 -9.78
C PRO A 145 25.83 -17.67 -8.39
N LYS A 146 26.69 -18.09 -7.45
CA LYS A 146 26.33 -18.14 -6.03
C LYS A 146 26.32 -16.71 -5.48
N VAL A 147 25.25 -16.35 -4.77
CA VAL A 147 25.04 -15.00 -4.24
C VAL A 147 24.80 -15.07 -2.74
N LEU A 148 25.39 -14.13 -1.99
CA LEU A 148 25.07 -13.86 -0.60
C LEU A 148 24.27 -12.56 -0.51
N PHE A 149 23.07 -12.62 0.05
CA PHE A 149 22.22 -11.45 0.29
C PHE A 149 22.29 -11.09 1.78
N VAL A 150 22.84 -9.91 2.10
CA VAL A 150 23.03 -9.45 3.48
C VAL A 150 22.14 -8.24 3.72
N VAL A 151 21.30 -8.33 4.75
CA VAL A 151 20.47 -7.23 5.23
C VAL A 151 20.96 -6.84 6.62
N GLY A 152 21.52 -5.65 6.75
CA GLY A 152 21.97 -5.07 8.03
C GLY A 152 20.90 -4.17 8.65
N ARG A 153 20.98 -3.96 9.96
CA ARG A 153 20.30 -2.84 10.65
C ARG A 153 21.39 -1.83 10.99
N THR A 154 21.27 -0.60 10.48
CA THR A 154 22.07 0.56 10.91
C THR A 154 21.39 1.26 12.06
#